data_AF-A0A964THD8-F1
#
_entry.id   AF-A0A964THD8-F1
#
_cell.length_a   1.000
_cell.length_b   1.000
_cell.length_c   1.000
_cell.angle_alpha   90.00
_cell.angle_beta   90.00
_cell.angle_gamma   90.00
#
_symmetry.space_group_name_H-M   'P 1'
#
loop_
_entity.id
_entity.type
_entity.pdbx_description
1 polymer ?
#
loop_
_entity_poly.entity_id
_entity_poly.type
_entity_poly.pdbx_seq_one_letter_code
_entity_poly.pdbx_strand_id
1 'polypeptide(L)'
;MALAVALGILEVVLPVFVFLGFAVGAGATGLLLLFGLDWSFGALALLFAVISGLAYLVLRLALGGQGGSARIVRRDINDDP
;
A
#
# COMPACT_ATOMS: atom_id res chain seq x y z
N MET A 1 7.80 9.76 -22.17
CA MET A 1 8.73 8.94 -21.36
C MET A 1 8.39 9.00 -19.87
N ALA A 2 8.45 10.17 -19.21
CA ALA A 2 8.21 10.26 -17.76
C ALA A 2 6.84 9.76 -17.28
N LEU A 3 5.75 10.05 -18.01
CA LEU A 3 4.40 9.58 -17.65
C LEU A 3 4.27 8.05 -17.72
N ALA A 4 4.88 7.42 -18.72
CA ALA A 4 4.84 5.96 -18.89
C ALA A 4 5.56 5.24 -17.73
N VAL A 5 6.69 5.79 -17.28
CA VAL A 5 7.42 5.27 -16.12
C VAL A 5 6.61 5.46 -14.83
N ALA A 6 6.01 6.64 -14.65
CA ALA A 6 5.17 6.91 -13.49
C ALA A 6 3.95 5.95 -13.44
N LEU A 7 3.30 5.70 -14.58
CA LEU A 7 2.20 4.75 -14.67
C LEU A 7 2.65 3.32 -14.38
N GLY A 8 3.80 2.88 -14.89
CA GLY A 8 4.33 1.55 -14.58
C GLY A 8 4.65 1.35 -13.10
N ILE A 9 5.24 2.36 -12.43
CA ILE A 9 5.46 2.32 -10.97
C ILE A 9 4.12 2.27 -10.24
N LEU A 10 3.18 3.12 -10.66
CA LEU A 10 1.85 3.18 -10.07
C LEU A 10 1.12 1.84 -10.20
N GLU A 11 1.22 1.19 -11.35
CA GLU A 11 0.63 -0.12 -11.65
C GLU A 11 1.25 -1.27 -10.85
N VAL A 12 2.50 -1.15 -10.42
CA VAL A 12 3.16 -2.14 -9.54
C VAL A 12 2.86 -1.86 -8.05
N VAL A 13 2.79 -0.58 -7.67
CA VAL A 13 2.65 -0.15 -6.27
C VAL A 13 1.18 -0.15 -5.80
N LEU A 14 0.23 0.23 -6.67
CA LEU A 14 -1.21 0.13 -6.35
C LEU A 14 -1.62 -1.27 -5.91
N PRO A 15 -1.30 -2.35 -6.65
CA PRO A 15 -1.74 -3.68 -6.27
C PRO A 15 -1.14 -4.11 -4.92
N VAL A 16 0.11 -3.78 -4.62
CA VAL A 16 0.76 -4.17 -3.36
C VAL A 16 0.00 -3.65 -2.14
N PHE A 17 -0.36 -2.36 -2.12
CA PHE A 17 -1.05 -1.79 -0.95
C PHE A 17 -2.48 -2.30 -0.78
N VAL A 18 -3.18 -2.54 -1.88
CA VAL A 18 -4.56 -3.06 -1.86
C VAL A 18 -4.57 -4.52 -1.41
N PHE A 19 -3.69 -5.36 -1.96
CA PHE A 19 -3.60 -6.78 -1.55
C PHE A 19 -3.18 -6.94 -0.10
N LEU A 20 -2.25 -6.12 0.40
CA LEU A 20 -1.85 -6.16 1.80
C LEU A 20 -2.99 -5.72 2.73
N GLY A 21 -3.76 -4.70 2.34
CA GLY A 21 -4.98 -4.31 3.06
C GLY A 21 -6.01 -5.45 3.13
N PHE A 22 -6.26 -6.14 2.01
CA PHE A 22 -7.15 -7.30 1.98
C PHE A 22 -6.66 -8.46 2.85
N ALA A 23 -5.35 -8.72 2.90
CA ALA A 23 -4.80 -9.75 3.78
C ALA A 23 -5.09 -9.45 5.26
N VAL A 24 -4.96 -8.19 5.68
CA VAL A 24 -5.30 -7.76 7.05
C VAL A 24 -6.80 -7.89 7.32
N GLY A 25 -7.64 -7.44 6.39
CA GLY A 25 -9.10 -7.58 6.51
C GLY A 25 -9.55 -9.04 6.60
N ALA A 26 -9.02 -9.90 5.73
CA ALA A 26 -9.33 -11.33 5.71
C ALA A 26 -8.83 -12.05 6.97
N GLY A 27 -7.64 -11.66 7.48
CA GLY A 27 -7.13 -12.18 8.75
C GLY A 27 -8.04 -11.82 9.92
N ALA A 28 -8.49 -10.57 10.00
CA ALA A 28 -9.39 -10.13 11.07
C ALA A 28 -10.77 -10.82 11.01
N THR A 29 -11.39 -10.92 9.83
CA THR A 29 -12.66 -11.66 9.68
C THR A 29 -12.48 -13.15 9.93
N GLY A 30 -11.38 -13.75 9.48
CA GLY A 30 -11.05 -15.15 9.75
C GLY A 30 -10.87 -15.45 11.24
N LEU A 31 -10.22 -14.54 11.98
CA LEU A 31 -10.10 -14.67 13.44
C LEU A 31 -11.46 -14.62 14.12
N LEU A 32 -12.36 -13.71 13.73
CA LEU A 32 -13.70 -13.65 14.31
C LEU A 32 -14.50 -14.94 14.08
N LEU A 33 -14.42 -15.49 12.87
CA LEU A 33 -15.05 -16.77 12.55
C LEU A 33 -14.43 -17.92 13.36
N LEU A 34 -13.11 -17.88 13.58
CA LEU A 34 -12.41 -18.90 14.38
C LEU A 34 -12.90 -18.91 15.84
N PHE A 35 -13.26 -17.76 16.40
CA PHE A 35 -13.85 -17.66 17.75
C PHE A 35 -15.35 -17.99 17.80
N GLY A 36 -15.95 -18.45 16.70
CA GLY A 36 -17.36 -18.83 16.63
C GLY A 36 -18.32 -17.63 16.67
N LEU A 37 -17.86 -16.46 16.26
CA LEU A 37 -18.69 -15.26 16.21
C LEU A 37 -19.55 -15.29 14.93
N ASP A 38 -20.78 -15.78 15.06
CA ASP A 38 -21.74 -15.91 13.96
C ASP A 38 -22.37 -14.55 13.61
N TRP A 39 -21.61 -13.75 12.87
CA TRP A 39 -22.09 -12.50 12.28
C TRP A 39 -22.74 -12.76 10.93
N SER A 40 -23.69 -11.90 10.55
CA SER A 40 -24.28 -11.97 9.22
C SER A 40 -23.20 -11.72 8.15
N PHE A 41 -23.38 -12.30 6.97
CA PHE A 41 -22.48 -12.09 5.84
C PHE A 41 -22.28 -10.59 5.54
N GLY A 42 -23.35 -9.79 5.63
CA GLY A 42 -23.29 -8.34 5.45
C GLY A 42 -22.40 -7.65 6.48
N ALA A 43 -22.47 -8.06 7.75
CA ALA A 43 -21.62 -7.51 8.81
C ALA A 43 -20.15 -7.91 8.63
N LEU A 44 -19.86 -9.15 8.23
CA LEU A 44 -18.50 -9.61 7.93
C LEU A 44 -17.91 -8.90 6.71
N ALA A 45 -18.71 -8.70 5.66
CA ALA A 45 -18.30 -7.95 4.48
C ALA A 45 -18.02 -6.48 4.80
N LEU A 46 -18.86 -5.85 5.63
CA LEU A 46 -18.64 -4.49 6.10
C LEU A 46 -17.35 -4.39 6.92
N LEU A 47 -17.14 -5.32 7.86
CA LEU A 47 -15.94 -5.35 8.68
C LEU A 47 -14.68 -5.54 7.82
N PHE A 48 -14.70 -6.50 6.90
CA PHE A 48 -13.63 -6.73 5.94
C PHE A 48 -13.30 -5.46 5.15
N ALA A 49 -14.33 -4.80 4.61
CA ALA A 49 -14.16 -3.58 3.81
C ALA A 49 -13.56 -2.43 4.63
N VAL A 50 -14.04 -2.23 5.86
CA VAL A 50 -13.55 -1.19 6.77
C VAL A 50 -12.09 -1.46 7.16
N ILE A 51 -11.77 -2.67 7.62
CA ILE A 51 -10.41 -3.02 8.05
C ILE A 51 -9.44 -2.93 6.87
N SER A 52 -9.82 -3.47 5.70
CA SER A 52 -8.98 -3.42 4.51
C SER A 52 -8.74 -2.00 4.03
N GLY A 53 -9.78 -1.16 4.02
CA GLY A 53 -9.67 0.25 3.64
C GLY A 53 -8.79 1.04 4.60
N LEU A 54 -8.93 0.82 5.91
CA LEU A 54 -8.08 1.44 6.93
C LEU A 54 -6.62 0.98 6.81
N ALA A 55 -6.39 -0.32 6.64
CA ALA A 55 -5.05 -0.87 6.45
C ALA A 55 -4.38 -0.27 5.21
N TYR A 56 -5.11 -0.18 4.08
CA TYR A 56 -4.64 0.48 2.87
C TYR A 56 -4.23 1.94 3.13
N LEU A 57 -5.08 2.73 3.81
CA LEU A 57 -4.78 4.13 4.10
C LEU A 57 -3.52 4.26 4.97
N VAL A 58 -3.42 3.47 6.04
CA VAL A 58 -2.25 3.48 6.94
C VAL A 58 -0.97 3.12 6.19
N LEU A 59 -1.00 2.06 5.37
CA LEU A 59 0.14 1.64 4.56
C LEU A 59 0.55 2.73 3.54
N ARG A 60 -0.44 3.33 2.87
CA ARG A 60 -0.19 4.41 1.90
C ARG A 60 0.41 5.65 2.57
N LEU A 61 -0.05 5.99 3.77
CA LEU A 61 0.48 7.13 4.54
C LEU A 61 1.90 6.85 5.03
N ALA A 62 2.16 5.64 5.55
CA ALA A 62 3.46 5.29 6.12
C ALA A 62 4.55 5.04 5.07
N LEU A 63 4.20 4.43 3.93
CA LEU A 63 5.17 3.95 2.93
C LEU A 63 5.12 4.71 1.61
N GLY A 64 4.07 5.50 1.35
CA GLY A 64 3.91 6.27 0.12
C GLY A 64 4.74 7.54 0.03
N GLY A 65 5.38 7.96 1.12
CA GLY A 65 6.21 9.15 1.18
C GLY A 65 7.67 8.89 0.79
N GLN A 66 7.97 8.62 -0.48
CA GLN A 66 9.35 8.66 -0.97
C GLN A 66 9.54 9.94 -1.78
N GLY A 67 9.80 11.03 -1.05
CA GLY A 67 10.32 12.25 -1.64
C GLY A 67 11.66 11.93 -2.31
N GLY A 68 11.64 11.84 -3.64
CA GLY A 68 12.84 11.71 -4.45
C GLY A 68 13.68 12.96 -4.29
N SER A 69 14.51 13.01 -3.26
CA SER A 69 15.55 14.02 -3.15
C SER A 69 16.52 13.74 -4.28
N ALA A 70 16.33 14.44 -5.39
CA ALA A 70 17.29 14.46 -6.49
C ALA A 70 18.66 14.79 -5.90
N ARG A 71 19.58 13.83 -5.97
CA ARG A 71 20.94 14.03 -5.48
C ARG A 71 21.57 15.12 -6.34
N ILE A 72 21.75 16.30 -5.79
CA ILE A 72 22.47 17.40 -6.47
C ILE A 72 23.95 17.02 -6.49
N VAL A 73 24.39 16.39 -7.58
CA VAL A 73 25.81 16.10 -7.81
C VAL A 73 26.47 17.39 -8.30
N ARG A 74 27.31 17.99 -7.46
CA ARG A 74 28.07 19.22 -7.79
C ARG A 74 29.48 18.95 -8.30
N ARG A 75 29.94 17.70 -8.30
CA ARG A 75 31.30 17.36 -8.70
C ARG A 75 31.30 16.99 -10.17
N ASP A 76 31.92 17.83 -10.97
CA ASP A 76 32.15 17.59 -12.39
C ASP A 76 33.40 16.72 -12.57
N ILE A 77 33.37 15.84 -13.56
CA ILE A 77 34.44 14.87 -13.84
C ILE A 77 35.57 15.48 -14.69
N ASN A 78 35.38 16.69 -15.23
CA ASN A 78 36.39 17.40 -16.03
C ASN A 78 37.25 18.36 -15.21
N ASP A 79 37.00 18.54 -13.91
CA ASP A 79 37.78 19.44 -13.05
C ASP A 79 39.08 18.80 -12.52
N ASP A 80 39.34 17.51 -12.81
CA ASP A 80 40.59 16.83 -12.43
C ASP A 80 41.60 16.87 -13.61
N PRO A 81 42.83 17.42 -13.41
CA PRO A 81 43.82 17.67 -14.46
C PRO A 81 44.57 16.44 -14.97
#